data_AF-A0A8V0YR20-F1
#
_entry.id   AF-A0A8V0YR20-F1
#
_cell.length_a   1.000
_cell.length_b   1.000
_cell.length_c   1.000
_cell.angle_alpha   90.00
_cell.angle_beta   90.00
_cell.angle_gamma   90.00
#
_symmetry.space_group_name_H-M   'P 1'
#
loop_
_entity.id
_entity.type
_entity.pdbx_description
1 polymer ?
#
loop_
_entity_poly.entity_id
_entity_poly.type
_entity_poly.pdbx_seq_one_letter_code
_entity_poly.pdbx_strand_id
1 'polypeptide(L)'
;MAKVQVNNVVVLDNPSPFYNPFQFEITFECIEDLSEDLEWKIIYVGSAESEEYDQVLDSVLVGPVPAGRHMFVFQADAPNPGLIPDADAVGVTVVLITCTYRGQEFIRVGYYVNNEYTETELRENPPVKPDFSKLQRNILASNPRVTRFHINWEDNTEKLEDAESSNPNLQSLLSTDALPSASKGWTTLKNWKMQRAVTQIYSRCFLQMHYLQHQRDGQHQKIH
;
A
#
# COMPACT_ATOMS: atom_id res chain seq x y z
N MET A 1 -2.81 15.26 15.94
CA MET A 1 -1.77 14.23 16.20
C MET A 1 -2.32 12.89 15.71
N ALA A 2 -1.49 11.94 15.27
CA ALA A 2 -2.01 10.62 14.87
C ALA A 2 -2.53 9.88 16.12
N LYS A 3 -3.76 9.37 16.09
CA LYS A 3 -4.37 8.64 17.22
C LYS A 3 -3.88 7.19 17.30
N VAL A 4 -3.38 6.65 16.18
CA VAL A 4 -2.85 5.29 16.08
C VAL A 4 -1.39 5.32 15.68
N GLN A 5 -0.58 4.54 16.37
CA GLN A 5 0.83 4.34 16.08
C GLN A 5 1.14 2.86 15.91
N VAL A 6 1.66 2.48 14.74
CA VAL A 6 2.17 1.12 14.54
C VAL A 6 3.58 1.02 15.13
N ASN A 7 3.73 0.12 16.09
CA ASN A 7 4.94 -0.02 16.89
C ASN A 7 5.88 -1.09 16.30
N ASN A 8 5.33 -2.22 15.87
CA ASN A 8 6.12 -3.31 15.30
C ASN A 8 5.31 -4.11 14.28
N VAL A 9 6.00 -4.65 13.28
CA VAL A 9 5.45 -5.62 12.33
C VAL A 9 6.47 -6.74 12.18
N VAL A 10 6.13 -7.94 12.65
CA VAL A 10 6.98 -9.12 12.55
C VAL A 10 6.49 -9.95 11.38
N VAL A 11 7.39 -10.27 10.46
CA VAL A 11 7.11 -11.19 9.35
C VAL A 11 7.30 -12.62 9.86
N LEU A 12 6.24 -13.43 9.77
CA LEU A 12 6.26 -14.84 10.15
C LEU A 12 6.44 -15.72 8.89
N ASP A 13 6.80 -16.99 9.09
CA ASP A 13 6.97 -18.00 8.03
C ASP A 13 7.79 -17.50 6.81
N ASN A 14 9.04 -17.07 7.06
CA ASN A 14 9.90 -16.46 6.05
C ASN A 14 11.35 -16.98 6.13
N PRO A 15 11.97 -17.42 5.01
CA PRO A 15 11.39 -17.54 3.67
C PRO A 15 10.41 -18.73 3.55
N SER A 16 9.49 -18.68 2.59
CA SER A 16 8.46 -19.72 2.39
C SER A 16 8.12 -19.93 0.90
N PRO A 17 7.48 -21.04 0.52
CA PRO A 17 6.98 -21.24 -0.85
C PRO A 17 6.07 -20.08 -1.30
N PHE A 18 6.06 -19.77 -2.60
CA PHE A 18 5.26 -18.66 -3.14
C PHE A 18 3.77 -18.75 -2.76
N TYR A 19 3.20 -19.95 -2.80
CA TYR A 19 1.79 -20.20 -2.48
C TYR A 19 1.48 -20.19 -0.98
N ASN A 20 2.48 -20.10 -0.09
CA ASN A 20 2.19 -19.96 1.33
C ASN A 20 1.53 -18.60 1.61
N PRO A 21 0.56 -18.56 2.55
CA PRO A 21 -0.01 -17.30 3.01
C PRO A 21 1.05 -16.34 3.54
N PHE A 22 0.83 -15.05 3.33
CA PHE A 22 1.55 -14.02 4.07
C PHE A 22 1.07 -14.02 5.51
N GLN A 23 1.99 -13.85 6.46
CA GLN A 23 1.68 -13.80 7.89
C GLN A 23 2.46 -12.67 8.55
N PHE A 24 1.73 -11.69 9.09
CA PHE A 24 2.31 -10.54 9.78
C PHE A 24 1.74 -10.43 11.20
N GLU A 25 2.58 -10.44 12.21
CA GLU A 25 2.17 -10.05 13.57
C GLU A 25 2.33 -8.54 13.70
N ILE A 26 1.20 -7.84 13.80
CA ILE A 26 1.14 -6.38 13.85
C ILE A 26 0.88 -5.97 15.29
N THR A 27 1.77 -5.14 15.83
CA THR A 27 1.59 -4.45 17.12
C THR A 27 1.37 -2.96 16.87
N PHE A 28 0.27 -2.42 17.36
CA PHE A 28 -0.03 -1.00 17.28
C PHE A 28 -0.57 -0.48 18.63
N GLU A 29 -0.61 0.83 18.77
CA GLU A 29 -1.07 1.52 19.97
C GLU A 29 -2.04 2.62 19.58
N CYS A 30 -3.18 2.64 20.26
CA CYS A 30 -4.18 3.68 20.18
C CYS A 30 -4.06 4.60 21.40
N ILE A 31 -3.91 5.89 21.14
CA ILE A 31 -3.77 6.91 22.20
C ILE A 31 -5.12 7.13 22.90
N GLU A 32 -6.22 7.01 22.16
CA GLU A 32 -7.59 7.17 22.63
C GLU A 32 -8.52 6.19 21.91
N ASP A 33 -9.75 6.06 22.41
CA ASP A 33 -10.78 5.19 21.84
C ASP A 33 -11.17 5.67 20.44
N LEU A 34 -11.15 4.77 19.46
CA LEU A 34 -11.65 5.05 18.11
C LEU A 34 -13.12 4.69 18.00
N SER A 35 -13.89 5.59 17.38
CA SER A 35 -15.32 5.43 17.14
C SER A 35 -15.64 4.55 15.94
N GLU A 36 -14.69 4.43 14.99
CA GLU A 36 -14.82 3.62 13.78
C GLU A 36 -13.70 2.57 13.67
N ASP A 37 -13.91 1.64 12.75
CA ASP A 37 -12.97 0.55 12.52
C ASP A 37 -11.72 1.04 11.77
N LEU A 38 -10.59 0.43 12.09
CA LEU A 38 -9.39 0.49 11.27
C LEU A 38 -9.50 -0.56 10.17
N GLU A 39 -9.27 -0.17 8.93
CA GLU A 39 -9.20 -1.10 7.81
C GLU A 39 -7.73 -1.39 7.49
N TRP A 40 -7.33 -2.65 7.63
CA TRP A 40 -6.01 -3.13 7.29
C TRP A 40 -6.06 -3.92 6.00
N LYS A 41 -5.14 -3.63 5.08
CA LYS A 41 -5.02 -4.36 3.81
C LYS A 41 -3.60 -4.86 3.60
N ILE A 42 -3.48 -6.06 3.07
CA ILE A 42 -2.23 -6.57 2.48
C ILE A 42 -2.36 -6.46 0.96
N ILE A 43 -1.41 -5.78 0.34
CA ILE A 43 -1.41 -5.53 -1.10
C ILE A 43 -0.09 -6.05 -1.68
N TYR A 44 -0.18 -6.93 -2.66
CA TYR A 44 0.97 -7.43 -3.41
C TYR A 44 1.12 -6.65 -4.70
N VAL A 45 2.32 -6.12 -4.96
CA VAL A 45 2.62 -5.41 -6.21
C VAL A 45 2.92 -6.44 -7.29
N GLY A 46 2.03 -6.55 -8.28
CA GLY A 46 2.19 -7.51 -9.37
C GLY A 46 3.27 -7.10 -10.39
N SER A 47 3.46 -5.79 -10.59
CA SER A 47 4.49 -5.24 -11.46
C SER A 47 4.96 -3.89 -10.94
N ALA A 48 6.26 -3.60 -11.04
CA ALA A 48 6.79 -2.29 -10.68
C ALA A 48 6.41 -1.19 -11.69
N GLU A 49 5.92 -1.56 -12.87
CA GLU A 49 5.60 -0.63 -13.95
C GLU A 49 4.16 -0.10 -13.89
N SER A 50 3.24 -0.85 -13.29
CA SER A 50 1.82 -0.51 -13.25
C SER A 50 1.11 -1.02 -12.00
N GLU A 51 0.38 -0.11 -11.35
CA GLU A 51 -0.52 -0.38 -10.22
C GLU A 51 -1.74 -1.23 -10.63
N GLU A 52 -2.01 -1.40 -11.93
CA GLU A 52 -3.13 -2.21 -12.42
C GLU A 52 -2.98 -3.70 -12.08
N TYR A 53 -1.74 -4.13 -11.80
CA TYR A 53 -1.42 -5.49 -11.38
C TYR A 53 -1.38 -5.65 -9.85
N ASP A 54 -1.65 -4.60 -9.09
CA ASP A 54 -1.68 -4.67 -7.62
C ASP A 54 -2.86 -5.53 -7.17
N GLN A 55 -2.58 -6.50 -6.31
CA GLN A 55 -3.56 -7.43 -5.79
C GLN A 55 -3.76 -7.19 -4.31
N VAL A 56 -4.98 -6.82 -3.91
CA VAL A 56 -5.38 -6.81 -2.50
C VAL A 56 -5.59 -8.26 -2.07
N LEU A 57 -4.68 -8.78 -1.25
CA LEU A 57 -4.70 -10.17 -0.80
C LEU A 57 -5.76 -10.41 0.26
N ASP A 58 -5.88 -9.48 1.21
CA ASP A 58 -6.93 -9.49 2.21
C ASP A 58 -7.19 -8.08 2.76
N SER A 59 -8.39 -7.88 3.32
CA SER A 59 -8.86 -6.65 3.93
C SER A 59 -9.65 -6.95 5.19
N VAL A 60 -9.13 -6.54 6.35
CA VAL A 60 -9.75 -6.79 7.65
C VAL A 60 -10.11 -5.49 8.36
N LEU A 61 -11.28 -5.48 8.99
CA LEU A 61 -11.73 -4.40 9.85
C LEU A 61 -11.43 -4.74 11.31
N VAL A 62 -10.83 -3.81 12.03
CA VAL A 62 -10.52 -3.94 13.45
C VAL A 62 -11.23 -2.81 14.18
N GLY A 63 -12.30 -3.15 14.91
CA GLY A 63 -12.99 -2.23 15.80
C GLY A 63 -14.14 -2.87 16.58
N PRO A 64 -14.69 -2.16 17.59
CA PRO A 64 -14.22 -0.86 18.10
C PRO A 64 -12.85 -0.97 18.77
N VAL A 65 -11.98 0.04 18.61
CA VAL A 65 -10.58 -0.02 19.06
C VAL A 65 -10.40 0.87 20.30
N PRO A 66 -10.33 0.28 21.51
CA PRO A 66 -10.10 1.06 22.72
C PRO A 66 -8.66 1.58 22.79
N ALA A 67 -8.43 2.58 23.62
CA ALA A 67 -7.10 3.08 23.93
C ALA A 67 -6.21 1.98 24.52
N GLY A 68 -4.93 2.00 24.17
CA GLY A 68 -3.93 1.05 24.63
C GLY A 68 -3.21 0.32 23.49
N ARG A 69 -2.44 -0.69 23.87
CA ARG A 69 -1.61 -1.47 22.96
C ARG A 69 -2.33 -2.74 22.53
N HIS A 70 -2.37 -2.95 21.22
CA HIS A 70 -3.01 -4.08 20.57
C HIS A 70 -2.02 -4.88 19.73
N MET A 71 -2.30 -6.16 19.58
CA MET A 71 -1.52 -7.07 18.76
C MET A 71 -2.44 -8.10 18.12
N PHE A 72 -2.25 -8.36 16.82
CA PHE A 72 -2.95 -9.41 16.11
C PHE A 72 -2.08 -9.99 14.99
N VAL A 73 -2.40 -11.22 14.56
CA VAL A 73 -1.79 -11.85 13.40
C VAL A 73 -2.69 -11.59 12.20
N PHE A 74 -2.14 -10.93 11.18
CA PHE A 74 -2.80 -10.68 9.91
C PHE A 74 -2.26 -11.67 8.87
N GLN A 75 -3.11 -12.60 8.45
CA GLN A 75 -2.79 -13.62 7.46
C GLN A 75 -3.60 -13.41 6.19
N ALA A 76 -2.96 -13.53 5.02
CA ALA A 76 -3.61 -13.43 3.72
C ALA A 76 -3.07 -14.49 2.75
N ASP A 77 -3.92 -15.01 1.87
CA ASP A 77 -3.51 -15.97 0.85
C ASP A 77 -2.51 -15.36 -0.14
N ALA A 78 -1.77 -16.22 -0.85
CA ALA A 78 -0.82 -15.78 -1.87
C ALA A 78 -1.53 -15.06 -3.04
N PRO A 79 -0.86 -14.13 -3.75
CA PRO A 79 -1.40 -13.50 -4.95
C PRO A 79 -1.72 -14.53 -6.04
N ASN A 80 -2.68 -14.20 -6.90
CA ASN A 80 -2.99 -14.99 -8.08
C ASN A 80 -1.85 -14.85 -9.11
N PRO A 81 -1.14 -15.94 -9.44
CA PRO A 81 -0.05 -15.91 -10.42
C PRO A 81 -0.50 -15.50 -11.82
N GLY A 82 -1.74 -15.79 -12.20
CA GLY A 82 -2.27 -15.48 -13.54
C GLY A 82 -2.47 -13.99 -13.82
N LEU A 83 -2.38 -13.15 -12.78
CA LEU A 83 -2.45 -11.69 -12.88
C LEU A 83 -1.06 -11.03 -12.77
N ILE A 84 0.00 -11.81 -12.59
CA ILE A 84 1.38 -11.31 -12.50
C ILE A 84 2.01 -11.44 -13.88
N PRO A 85 2.56 -10.36 -14.47
CA PRO A 85 3.32 -10.46 -15.70
C PRO A 85 4.50 -11.43 -15.57
N ASP A 86 4.73 -12.27 -16.58
CA ASP A 86 5.80 -13.29 -16.55
C ASP A 86 7.20 -12.68 -16.27
N ALA A 87 7.44 -11.45 -16.73
CA ALA A 87 8.69 -10.72 -16.51
C ALA A 87 8.92 -10.29 -15.05
N ASP A 88 7.84 -10.13 -14.28
CA ASP A 88 7.88 -9.68 -12.88
C ASP A 88 7.68 -10.83 -11.88
N ALA A 89 7.40 -12.05 -12.37
CA ALA A 89 7.18 -13.21 -11.52
C ALA A 89 8.41 -13.61 -10.70
N VAL A 90 9.60 -13.53 -11.32
CA VAL A 90 10.89 -13.88 -10.71
C VAL A 90 11.72 -12.62 -10.50
N GLY A 91 12.26 -12.45 -9.29
CA GLY A 91 13.03 -11.27 -8.90
C GLY A 91 12.36 -10.56 -7.74
N VAL A 92 12.64 -9.26 -7.64
CA VAL A 92 12.22 -8.47 -6.49
C VAL A 92 10.97 -7.67 -6.81
N THR A 93 9.97 -7.79 -5.94
CA THR A 93 8.75 -6.99 -5.91
C THR A 93 8.51 -6.45 -4.49
N VAL A 94 7.33 -5.91 -4.21
CA VAL A 94 6.95 -5.31 -2.95
C VAL A 94 5.62 -5.87 -2.45
N VAL A 95 5.51 -6.09 -1.15
CA VAL A 95 4.24 -6.27 -0.44
C VAL A 95 4.03 -5.08 0.50
N LEU A 96 2.81 -4.55 0.52
CA LEU A 96 2.41 -3.39 1.31
C LEU A 96 1.38 -3.79 2.34
N ILE A 97 1.53 -3.28 3.56
CA ILE A 97 0.49 -3.30 4.59
C ILE A 97 0.03 -1.86 4.76
N THR A 98 -1.23 -1.59 4.45
CA THR A 98 -1.83 -0.27 4.64
C THR A 98 -2.84 -0.32 5.77
N CYS A 99 -2.88 0.74 6.57
CA CYS A 99 -3.97 0.96 7.51
C CYS A 99 -4.69 2.27 7.16
N THR A 100 -6.01 2.19 7.05
CA THR A 100 -6.88 3.32 6.81
C THR A 100 -7.85 3.50 7.96
N TYR A 101 -8.20 4.76 8.22
CA TYR A 101 -9.25 5.13 9.16
C TYR A 101 -10.18 6.09 8.42
N ARG A 102 -11.49 5.82 8.42
CA ARG A 102 -12.49 6.64 7.71
C ARG A 102 -12.16 6.83 6.22
N GLY A 103 -11.69 5.76 5.58
CA GLY A 103 -11.27 5.76 4.17
C GLY A 103 -10.02 6.61 3.87
N GLN A 104 -9.32 7.11 4.89
CA GLN A 104 -8.07 7.86 4.72
C GLN A 104 -6.90 6.99 5.19
N GLU A 105 -6.00 6.66 4.27
CA GLU A 105 -4.75 5.95 4.61
C GLU A 105 -3.83 6.86 5.44
N PHE A 106 -3.40 6.38 6.61
CA PHE A 106 -2.48 7.13 7.48
C PHE A 106 -1.12 6.46 7.64
N ILE A 107 -1.01 5.16 7.34
CA ILE A 107 0.26 4.46 7.36
C ILE A 107 0.33 3.36 6.31
N ARG A 108 1.53 3.21 5.75
CA ARG A 108 1.91 2.17 4.80
C ARG A 108 3.25 1.59 5.21
N VAL A 109 3.33 0.27 5.34
CA VAL A 109 4.56 -0.48 5.62
C VAL A 109 4.84 -1.36 4.42
N GLY A 110 5.90 -1.05 3.67
CA GLY A 110 6.33 -1.84 2.52
C GLY A 110 7.51 -2.75 2.85
N TYR A 111 7.46 -3.98 2.37
CA TYR A 111 8.58 -4.91 2.39
C TYR A 111 8.96 -5.29 0.97
N TYR A 112 10.26 -5.34 0.69
CA TYR A 112 10.74 -6.00 -0.52
C TYR A 112 10.55 -7.50 -0.40
N VAL A 113 10.15 -8.11 -1.49
CA VAL A 113 9.90 -9.55 -1.62
C VAL A 113 10.74 -10.04 -2.77
N ASN A 114 11.66 -10.97 -2.52
CA ASN A 114 12.45 -11.62 -3.56
C ASN A 114 11.86 -13.00 -3.84
N ASN A 115 11.36 -13.21 -5.06
CA ASN A 115 10.90 -14.50 -5.55
C ASN A 115 12.02 -15.14 -6.36
N GLU A 116 12.50 -16.30 -5.92
CA GLU A 116 13.59 -17.00 -6.60
C GLU A 116 13.35 -18.50 -6.65
N TYR A 117 13.89 -19.15 -7.68
CA TYR A 117 13.91 -20.60 -7.75
C TYR A 117 14.89 -21.15 -6.71
N THR A 118 14.46 -22.19 -6.00
CA THR A 118 15.32 -22.92 -5.06
C THR A 118 16.28 -23.89 -5.78
N GLU A 119 15.87 -24.42 -6.93
CA GLU A 119 16.65 -25.34 -7.76
C GLU A 119 17.69 -24.58 -8.60
N THR A 120 18.98 -24.97 -8.50
CA THR A 120 20.09 -24.32 -9.23
C THR A 120 19.88 -24.29 -10.74
N GLU A 121 19.39 -25.40 -11.31
CA GLU A 121 19.18 -25.52 -12.76
C GLU A 121 18.17 -24.50 -13.29
N LEU A 122 17.09 -24.25 -12.54
CA LEU A 122 16.06 -23.26 -12.89
C LEU A 122 16.52 -21.83 -12.66
N ARG A 123 17.52 -21.59 -11.80
CA ARG A 123 18.13 -20.26 -11.66
C ARG A 123 19.06 -19.94 -12.82
N GLU A 124 19.84 -20.92 -13.28
CA GLU A 124 20.77 -20.74 -14.40
C GLU A 124 20.04 -20.69 -15.74
N ASN A 125 19.00 -21.51 -15.90
CA ASN A 125 18.18 -21.58 -17.10
C ASN A 125 16.69 -21.45 -16.72
N PRO A 126 16.21 -20.24 -16.41
CA PRO A 126 14.82 -20.04 -16.04
C PRO A 126 13.90 -20.45 -17.19
N PRO A 127 12.79 -21.15 -16.89
CA PRO A 127 11.82 -21.52 -17.91
C PRO A 127 11.19 -20.26 -18.51
N VAL A 128 10.83 -20.32 -19.80
CA VAL A 128 10.18 -19.19 -20.51
C VAL A 128 8.90 -18.76 -19.80
N LYS A 129 8.15 -19.72 -19.25
CA LYS A 129 6.98 -19.47 -18.44
C LYS A 129 7.32 -19.73 -16.97
N PRO A 130 7.15 -18.75 -16.07
CA PRO A 130 7.49 -18.92 -14.66
C PRO A 130 6.70 -20.04 -14.00
N ASP A 131 7.38 -20.89 -13.22
CA ASP A 131 6.75 -21.94 -12.42
C ASP A 131 6.69 -21.53 -10.95
N PHE A 132 5.56 -20.93 -10.56
CA PHE A 132 5.30 -20.46 -9.21
C PHE A 132 5.30 -21.57 -8.15
N SER A 133 5.11 -22.85 -8.54
CA SER A 133 5.17 -23.96 -7.59
C SER A 133 6.58 -24.21 -7.05
N LYS A 134 7.60 -23.76 -7.80
CA LYS A 134 9.01 -23.90 -7.46
C LYS A 134 9.66 -22.62 -6.96
N LEU A 135 8.89 -21.52 -6.92
CA LEU A 135 9.35 -20.26 -6.37
C LEU A 135 9.31 -20.27 -4.85
N GLN A 136 10.41 -19.83 -4.26
CA GLN A 136 10.48 -19.43 -2.86
C GLN A 136 10.41 -17.92 -2.77
N ARG A 137 9.57 -17.45 -1.85
CA ARG A 137 9.38 -16.06 -1.51
C ARG A 137 10.20 -15.74 -0.27
N ASN A 138 11.06 -14.73 -0.36
CA ASN A 138 11.82 -14.19 0.75
C ASN A 138 11.49 -12.70 0.95
N ILE A 139 10.81 -12.39 2.04
CA ILE A 139 10.46 -11.04 2.47
C ILE A 139 11.66 -10.46 3.24
N LEU A 140 12.18 -9.31 2.79
CA LEU A 140 13.28 -8.61 3.45
C LEU A 140 12.79 -7.88 4.71
N ALA A 141 12.49 -8.65 5.75
CA ALA A 141 11.91 -8.18 7.02
C ALA A 141 12.80 -7.17 7.78
N SER A 142 14.10 -7.16 7.52
CA SER A 142 15.07 -6.28 8.20
C SER A 142 15.03 -4.82 7.74
N ASN A 143 14.42 -4.52 6.60
CA ASN A 143 14.43 -3.16 6.03
C ASN A 143 13.03 -2.70 5.58
N PRO A 144 12.05 -2.60 6.50
CA PRO A 144 10.72 -2.10 6.18
C PRO A 144 10.75 -0.64 5.74
N ARG A 145 9.90 -0.28 4.79
CA ARG A 145 9.69 1.09 4.33
C ARG A 145 8.38 1.62 4.88
N VAL A 146 8.49 2.44 5.93
CA VAL A 146 7.33 3.03 6.60
C VAL A 146 7.07 4.43 6.05
N THR A 147 5.88 4.63 5.49
CA THR A 147 5.38 5.94 5.05
C THR A 147 4.18 6.30 5.91
N ARG A 148 4.12 7.55 6.39
CA ARG A 148 3.03 8.06 7.23
C ARG A 148 2.37 9.25 6.56
N PHE A 149 1.05 9.29 6.60
CA PHE A 149 0.23 10.36 6.03
C PHE A 149 -0.55 11.04 7.14
N HIS A 150 -0.76 12.35 6.99
CA HIS A 150 -1.62 13.10 7.89
C HIS A 150 -3.06 12.96 7.43
N ILE A 151 -3.94 12.51 8.32
CA ILE A 151 -5.38 12.34 8.07
C ILE A 151 -6.20 13.15 9.06
N ASN A 152 -7.47 13.37 8.73
CA ASN A 152 -8.44 13.88 9.71
C ASN A 152 -8.97 12.72 10.55
N TRP A 153 -8.78 12.81 11.87
CA TRP A 153 -9.21 11.80 12.84
C TRP A 153 -10.56 12.11 13.49
N GLU A 154 -11.05 13.35 13.34
CA GLU A 154 -12.32 13.79 13.89
C GLU A 154 -13.44 13.70 12.85
N ASP A 155 -14.67 13.64 13.36
CA ASP A 155 -15.86 13.75 12.53
C ASP A 155 -16.12 15.21 12.17
N ASN A 156 -15.93 15.56 10.90
CA ASN A 156 -16.22 16.90 10.40
C ASN A 156 -17.68 17.05 9.94
N THR A 157 -18.57 16.16 10.39
CA THR A 157 -19.98 16.14 10.01
C THR A 157 -20.78 17.34 10.56
N GLU A 158 -20.19 18.20 11.42
CA GLU A 158 -20.88 19.33 12.06
C GLU A 158 -20.53 20.73 11.52
N LYS A 159 -19.95 20.90 10.32
CA LYS A 159 -19.67 22.26 9.78
C LYS A 159 -20.22 22.54 8.39
N LEU A 160 -21.47 22.16 8.14
CA LEU A 160 -22.22 22.61 6.96
C LEU A 160 -23.55 23.32 7.25
N GLU A 161 -23.93 23.58 8.51
CA GLU A 161 -25.25 24.18 8.80
C GLU A 161 -25.23 25.60 9.42
N ASP A 162 -24.10 26.16 9.86
CA ASP A 162 -24.08 27.49 10.52
C ASP A 162 -23.46 28.62 9.69
N ALA A 163 -23.91 28.80 8.44
CA ALA A 163 -23.57 29.98 7.64
C ALA A 163 -24.74 30.60 6.85
N GLU A 164 -25.99 30.29 7.20
CA GLU A 164 -27.18 30.99 6.67
C GLU A 164 -28.06 31.54 7.79
N SER A 165 -27.54 32.46 8.61
CA SER A 165 -28.40 33.40 9.34
C SER A 165 -27.69 34.69 9.74
N SER A 166 -27.57 35.64 8.81
CA SER A 166 -27.78 37.08 9.08
C SER A 166 -27.36 37.94 7.87
N ASN A 167 -28.32 38.33 7.02
CA ASN A 167 -28.40 39.69 6.47
C ASN A 167 -29.70 39.90 5.67
N PRO A 168 -30.67 40.70 6.17
CA PRO A 168 -31.85 41.08 5.41
C PRO A 168 -31.59 42.40 4.70
N ASN A 169 -30.80 42.40 3.63
CA ASN A 169 -30.86 43.46 2.62
C ASN A 169 -30.00 43.12 1.41
N LEU A 170 -30.65 42.63 0.35
CA LEU A 170 -30.43 43.06 -1.04
C LEU A 170 -31.43 42.31 -1.94
N GLN A 171 -32.67 42.79 -1.94
CA GLN A 171 -33.57 42.58 -3.09
C GLN A 171 -33.34 43.74 -4.06
N SER A 172 -32.52 43.52 -5.08
CA SER A 172 -32.68 44.17 -6.38
C SER A 172 -31.82 43.47 -7.43
N LEU A 173 -32.39 43.37 -8.64
CA LEU A 173 -31.77 42.89 -9.88
C LEU A 173 -31.92 41.38 -10.17
N LEU A 174 -33.17 40.99 -10.35
CA LEU A 174 -33.53 39.96 -11.33
C LEU A 174 -33.38 40.52 -12.75
N SER A 175 -32.89 39.64 -13.65
CA SER A 175 -32.91 39.68 -15.13
C SER A 175 -31.63 40.20 -15.80
N THR A 176 -30.81 39.31 -16.40
CA THR A 176 -30.91 38.86 -17.81
C THR A 176 -29.84 37.82 -18.19
N ASP A 177 -30.29 36.81 -18.95
CA ASP A 177 -29.66 36.00 -20.02
C ASP A 177 -28.32 35.22 -19.90
N ALA A 178 -28.50 33.90 -20.17
CA ALA A 178 -27.72 32.99 -21.03
C ALA A 178 -26.41 32.29 -20.56
N LEU A 179 -26.56 30.98 -20.21
CA LEU A 179 -25.69 29.77 -20.34
C LEU A 179 -24.22 29.82 -19.83
N PRO A 180 -23.54 28.68 -19.47
CA PRO A 180 -23.83 27.27 -19.77
C PRO A 180 -23.77 26.29 -18.55
N SER A 181 -24.38 25.11 -18.70
CA SER A 181 -24.20 23.97 -17.79
C SER A 181 -22.92 23.21 -18.13
N ALA A 182 -21.94 23.25 -17.23
CA ALA A 182 -20.80 22.35 -17.21
C ALA A 182 -20.56 21.91 -15.77
N SER A 183 -21.13 20.77 -15.38
CA SER A 183 -20.78 20.07 -14.15
C SER A 183 -19.98 18.82 -14.50
N LYS A 184 -18.71 18.81 -14.06
CA LYS A 184 -17.86 17.65 -13.70
C LYS A 184 -16.41 18.15 -13.68
N GLY A 185 -15.84 18.29 -12.48
CA GLY A 185 -14.44 18.70 -12.41
C GLY A 185 -13.79 18.83 -11.04
N TRP A 186 -14.40 18.40 -9.93
CA TRP A 186 -13.75 18.41 -8.62
C TRP A 186 -13.54 16.99 -8.08
N THR A 187 -12.83 16.16 -8.84
CA THR A 187 -12.28 14.87 -8.37
C THR A 187 -10.81 14.66 -8.76
N THR A 188 -10.20 15.57 -9.52
CA THR A 188 -8.87 15.37 -10.11
C THR A 188 -7.70 15.83 -9.23
N LEU A 189 -7.89 16.73 -8.25
CA LEU A 189 -6.76 17.30 -7.51
C LEU A 189 -6.28 16.45 -6.31
N LYS A 190 -7.17 15.66 -5.70
CA LYS A 190 -6.80 14.72 -4.61
C LYS A 190 -6.11 13.46 -5.15
N ASN A 191 -6.48 13.01 -6.35
CA ASN A 191 -5.82 11.88 -7.03
C ASN A 191 -4.37 12.21 -7.45
N TRP A 192 -4.08 13.44 -7.86
CA TRP A 192 -2.73 13.80 -8.35
C TRP A 192 -1.63 13.78 -7.28
N LYS A 193 -1.95 14.16 -6.03
CA LYS A 193 -0.97 14.12 -4.93
C LYS A 193 -0.73 12.70 -4.43
N MET A 194 -1.78 11.87 -4.42
CA MET A 194 -1.67 10.44 -4.11
C MET A 194 -0.87 9.71 -5.19
N GLN A 195 -1.19 9.94 -6.47
CA GLN A 195 -0.43 9.41 -7.60
C GLN A 195 1.04 9.85 -7.55
N ARG A 196 1.36 11.11 -7.24
CA ARG A 196 2.76 11.56 -7.14
C ARG A 196 3.57 10.90 -6.01
N ALA A 197 2.94 10.60 -4.88
CA ALA A 197 3.62 9.91 -3.77
C ALA A 197 3.89 8.45 -4.12
N VAL A 198 2.94 7.82 -4.81
CA VAL A 198 3.03 6.43 -5.25
C VAL A 198 4.04 6.29 -6.41
N THR A 199 4.00 7.18 -7.42
CA THR A 199 5.02 7.25 -8.48
C THR A 199 6.43 7.55 -7.93
N GLN A 200 6.58 8.31 -6.85
CA GLN A 200 7.89 8.52 -6.21
C GLN A 200 8.45 7.25 -5.55
N ILE A 201 7.60 6.36 -5.04
CA ILE A 201 8.01 5.08 -4.46
C ILE A 201 8.33 4.09 -5.59
N TYR A 202 7.51 4.02 -6.64
CA TYR A 202 7.82 3.20 -7.84
C TYR A 202 9.11 3.67 -8.51
N SER A 203 9.31 4.98 -8.65
CA SER A 203 10.54 5.55 -9.24
C SER A 203 11.77 5.35 -8.35
N ARG A 204 11.65 5.47 -7.00
CA ARG A 204 12.77 5.16 -6.09
C ARG A 204 13.03 3.66 -5.96
N CYS A 205 12.01 2.81 -6.04
CA CYS A 205 12.17 1.35 -6.10
C CYS A 205 12.91 0.97 -7.40
N PHE A 206 12.54 1.54 -8.55
CA PHE A 206 13.22 1.30 -9.82
C PHE A 206 14.72 1.69 -9.78
N LEU A 207 15.05 2.85 -9.21
CA LEU A 207 16.45 3.26 -9.03
C LEU A 207 17.22 2.38 -8.05
N GLN A 208 16.60 1.96 -6.94
CA GLN A 208 17.24 1.09 -5.95
C GLN A 208 17.40 -0.35 -6.47
N MET A 209 16.45 -0.83 -7.28
CA MET A 209 16.50 -2.11 -7.99
C MET A 209 17.67 -2.16 -8.98
N HIS A 210 17.81 -1.13 -9.82
CA HIS A 210 18.96 -1.01 -10.72
C HIS A 210 20.29 -0.97 -9.96
N TYR A 211 20.32 -0.30 -8.80
CA TYR A 211 21.52 -0.25 -7.96
C TYR A 211 21.88 -1.63 -7.36
N LEU A 212 20.90 -2.36 -6.83
CA LEU A 212 21.11 -3.70 -6.25
C LEU A 212 21.45 -4.75 -7.32
N GLN A 213 20.88 -4.64 -8.53
CA GLN A 213 21.25 -5.47 -9.67
C GLN A 213 22.72 -5.24 -10.07
N HIS A 214 23.15 -3.97 -10.16
CA HIS A 214 24.55 -3.62 -10.44
C HIS A 214 25.54 -4.12 -9.36
N GLN A 215 25.13 -4.16 -8.09
CA GLN A 215 25.96 -4.71 -7.01
C GLN A 215 26.10 -6.23 -7.10
N ARG A 216 25.08 -6.95 -7.59
CA ARG A 216 25.18 -8.39 -7.91
C ARG A 216 26.10 -8.65 -9.08
N ASP A 217 25.95 -7.91 -10.18
CA ASP A 217 26.75 -8.10 -11.39
C ASP A 217 28.23 -7.72 -11.18
N GLY A 218 28.51 -6.74 -10.31
CA GLY A 218 29.87 -6.33 -9.96
C GLY A 218 30.66 -7.32 -9.07
N GLN A 219 29.99 -8.27 -8.42
CA GLN A 219 30.66 -9.34 -7.64
C GLN A 219 31.11 -10.51 -8.54
N HIS A 220 30.44 -10.73 -9.68
CA HIS A 220 30.80 -11.79 -10.64
C HIS A 220 32.04 -11.49 -11.49
N GLN A 221 32.50 -10.22 -11.57
CA GLN A 221 33.67 -9.82 -12.36
C GLN A 221 35.00 -9.82 -11.61
N LYS A 222 35.06 -10.27 -10.34
CA LYS A 222 36.30 -10.33 -9.54
C LYS A 222 36.85 -11.75 -9.32
N ILE A 223 36.32 -12.75 -10.01
CA ILE A 223 36.86 -14.11 -10.00
C ILE A 223 37.22 -14.50 -11.44
N HIS A 224 38.32 -13.93 -11.94
CA HIS A 224 39.13 -14.49 -13.01
C HIS A 224 40.55 -13.95 -12.90
#